data_AF-A0A7W0X1H8-F1
#
_entry.id   AF-A0A7W0X1H8-F1
#
_cell.length_a   1.000
_cell.length_b   1.000
_cell.length_c   1.000
_cell.angle_alpha   90.00
_cell.angle_beta   90.00
_cell.angle_gamma   90.00
#
_symmetry.space_group_name_H-M   'P 1'
#
loop_
_entity.id
_entity.type
_entity.pdbx_description
1 polymer ?
#
loop_
_entity_poly.entity_id
_entity_poly.type
_entity_poly.pdbx_seq_one_letter_code
_entity_poly.pdbx_strand_id
1 'polypeptide(L)'
;DAPWFWGERKRFARDEVLRDLDLTRLNQRFAQPSRSLGAMQQSFAHNLAPLFAAHPAVAFDILWPPYSILVWLDFARRDQLDVTLAFKRYVLDTTREFANVRVIDFQAEERVTHDLDRYTDIYHFDPAVNEWMIAAACSGPHRVGNEREAAVVEQRLRQQVDAIRAPEGLAAFISGAGRKR
;
A
#
# COMPACT_ATOMS: atom_id res chain seq x y z
N ASP A 1 -3.79 8.51 22.06
CA ASP A 1 -3.27 7.64 20.99
C ASP A 1 -3.08 8.40 19.70
N ALA A 2 -1.84 8.59 19.25
CA ALA A 2 -1.61 8.89 17.84
C ALA A 2 -2.02 7.63 17.06
N PRO A 3 -3.03 7.69 16.16
CA PRO A 3 -3.52 6.50 15.47
C PRO A 3 -2.45 5.86 14.57
N TRP A 4 -1.37 6.60 14.28
CA TRP A 4 -0.41 6.31 13.22
C TRP A 4 1.05 6.16 13.70
N PHE A 5 1.31 6.21 15.01
CA PHE A 5 2.64 5.99 15.57
C PHE A 5 2.60 4.94 16.68
N TRP A 6 3.13 3.76 16.37
CA TRP A 6 3.10 2.59 17.24
C TRP A 6 4.51 2.15 17.70
N GLY A 7 5.53 2.95 17.42
CA GLY A 7 6.94 2.65 17.70
C GLY A 7 7.24 2.26 19.15
N GLU A 8 6.50 2.84 20.09
CA GLU A 8 6.69 2.60 21.54
C GLU A 8 5.81 1.48 22.09
N ARG A 9 4.85 0.98 21.30
CA ARG A 9 3.77 0.09 21.77
C ARG A 9 3.75 -1.28 21.10
N LYS A 10 4.42 -1.41 19.96
CA LYS A 10 4.41 -2.60 19.12
C LYS A 10 5.81 -3.05 18.81
N ARG A 11 5.96 -4.36 18.69
CA ARG A 11 7.17 -4.99 18.16
C ARG A 11 7.02 -5.07 16.64
N PHE A 12 8.11 -4.79 15.93
CA PHE A 12 8.19 -4.90 14.49
C PHE A 12 9.23 -5.97 14.18
N ALA A 13 8.79 -7.08 13.62
CA ALA A 13 9.63 -8.23 13.33
C ALA A 13 8.86 -9.24 12.47
N ARG A 14 9.55 -10.02 11.64
CA ARG A 14 8.91 -11.06 10.83
C ARG A 14 8.15 -12.07 11.67
N ASP A 15 8.73 -12.56 12.76
CA ASP A 15 8.08 -13.52 13.66
C ASP A 15 6.86 -12.93 14.37
N GLU A 16 6.80 -11.60 14.55
CA GLU A 16 5.62 -10.90 15.04
C GLU A 16 4.47 -10.94 14.02
N VAL A 17 4.77 -10.59 12.76
CA VAL A 17 3.78 -10.59 11.66
C VAL A 17 3.19 -11.97 11.43
N LEU A 18 4.04 -12.99 11.50
CA LEU A 18 3.64 -14.38 11.23
C LEU A 18 2.96 -15.06 12.42
N ARG A 19 3.01 -14.46 13.62
CA ARG A 19 2.38 -15.04 14.80
C ARG A 19 0.87 -15.10 14.59
N ASP A 20 0.35 -16.33 14.68
CA ASP A 20 -1.07 -16.66 14.53
C ASP A 20 -1.68 -16.23 13.18
N LEU A 21 -0.84 -16.02 12.15
CA LEU A 21 -1.29 -15.69 10.81
C LEU A 21 -1.62 -16.97 10.04
N ASP A 22 -2.90 -17.16 9.70
CA ASP A 22 -3.31 -18.21 8.77
C ASP A 22 -2.92 -17.80 7.34
N LEU A 23 -1.83 -18.39 6.84
CA LEU A 23 -1.32 -18.13 5.49
C LEU A 23 -2.26 -18.59 4.37
N THR A 24 -3.29 -19.40 4.66
CA THR A 24 -4.34 -19.75 3.70
C THR A 24 -5.51 -18.78 3.75
N ARG A 25 -5.72 -18.12 4.89
CA ARG A 25 -6.81 -17.15 5.14
C ARG A 25 -6.27 -15.86 5.77
N LEU A 26 -5.43 -15.13 5.04
CA LEU A 26 -4.73 -13.93 5.51
C LEU A 26 -5.64 -12.88 6.16
N ASN A 27 -6.84 -12.64 5.60
CA ASN A 27 -7.81 -11.69 6.14
C ASN A 27 -8.63 -12.21 7.35
N GLN A 28 -8.47 -13.46 7.79
CA GLN A 28 -9.29 -14.04 8.87
C GLN A 28 -9.19 -13.21 10.16
N ARG A 29 -7.99 -12.76 10.51
CA ARG A 29 -7.76 -11.93 11.71
C ARG A 29 -8.21 -10.49 11.55
N PHE A 30 -8.15 -9.94 10.33
CA PHE A 30 -8.39 -8.51 10.07
C PHE A 30 -9.84 -8.19 9.70
N ALA A 31 -10.60 -9.21 9.26
CA ALA A 31 -12.00 -9.13 8.89
C ALA A 31 -12.32 -7.96 7.96
N GLN A 32 -11.39 -7.61 7.05
CA GLN A 32 -11.61 -6.52 6.11
C GLN A 32 -12.74 -6.88 5.15
N PRO A 33 -13.76 -6.01 5.00
CA PRO A 33 -14.84 -6.26 4.06
C PRO A 33 -14.33 -6.17 2.61
N SER A 34 -15.06 -6.80 1.71
CA SER A 34 -14.90 -6.50 0.28
C SER A 34 -15.38 -5.07 0.01
N ARG A 35 -14.67 -4.38 -0.87
CA ARG A 35 -14.96 -3.01 -1.30
C ARG A 35 -15.61 -3.03 -2.67
N SER A 36 -16.41 -2.00 -2.93
CA SER A 36 -16.97 -1.71 -4.25
C SER A 36 -16.22 -0.53 -4.85
N LEU A 37 -15.83 -0.63 -6.13
CA LEU A 37 -15.21 0.48 -6.85
C LEU A 37 -16.12 1.72 -6.81
N GLY A 38 -17.41 1.57 -7.12
CA GLY A 38 -18.36 2.67 -7.13
C GLY A 38 -18.53 3.33 -5.75
N ALA A 39 -18.56 2.54 -4.68
CA ALA A 39 -18.65 3.08 -3.32
C ALA A 39 -17.39 3.87 -2.93
N MET A 40 -16.20 3.37 -3.30
CA MET A 40 -14.94 4.09 -3.05
C MET A 40 -14.86 5.39 -3.87
N GLN A 41 -15.28 5.37 -5.14
CA GLN A 41 -15.35 6.54 -6.01
C GLN A 41 -16.30 7.60 -5.44
N GLN A 42 -17.51 7.21 -5.04
CA GLN A 42 -18.48 8.11 -4.40
C GLN A 42 -17.91 8.74 -3.13
N SER A 43 -17.26 7.93 -2.29
CA SER A 43 -16.61 8.43 -1.07
C SER A 43 -15.52 9.45 -1.39
N PHE A 44 -14.66 9.18 -2.38
CA PHE A 44 -13.59 10.10 -2.76
C PHE A 44 -14.13 11.42 -3.34
N ALA A 45 -15.09 11.32 -4.26
CA ALA A 45 -15.73 12.46 -4.91
C ALA A 45 -16.49 13.35 -3.92
N HIS A 46 -17.06 12.76 -2.86
CA HIS A 46 -17.76 13.51 -1.83
C HIS A 46 -16.80 14.15 -0.81
N ASN A 47 -15.79 13.41 -0.36
CA ASN A 47 -15.01 13.80 0.83
C ASN A 47 -13.67 14.48 0.52
N LEU A 48 -13.01 14.16 -0.61
CA LEU A 48 -11.64 14.62 -0.89
C LEU A 48 -11.57 15.56 -2.09
N ALA A 49 -12.15 15.20 -3.23
CA ALA A 49 -12.06 16.02 -4.44
C ALA A 49 -12.52 17.50 -4.23
N PRO A 50 -13.60 17.79 -3.47
CA PRO A 50 -14.02 19.17 -3.23
C PRO A 50 -13.01 19.98 -2.41
N LEU A 51 -12.23 19.34 -1.54
CA LEU A 51 -11.21 20.02 -0.73
C LEU A 51 -10.08 20.56 -1.61
N PHE A 52 -9.69 19.84 -2.65
CA PHE A 52 -8.62 20.26 -3.56
C PHE A 52 -9.03 21.52 -4.33
N ALA A 53 -10.28 21.55 -4.81
CA ALA A 53 -10.85 22.69 -5.53
C ALA A 53 -11.04 23.92 -4.63
N ALA A 54 -11.51 23.72 -3.41
CA ALA A 54 -11.80 24.81 -2.47
C ALA A 54 -10.53 25.49 -1.92
N HIS A 55 -9.38 24.82 -1.98
CA HIS A 55 -8.13 25.27 -1.38
C HIS A 55 -6.95 25.26 -2.36
N PRO A 56 -6.99 26.04 -3.46
CA PRO A 56 -5.96 26.03 -4.50
C PRO A 56 -4.57 26.47 -4.00
N ALA A 57 -4.49 27.21 -2.89
CA ALA A 57 -3.25 27.63 -2.26
C ALA A 57 -2.61 26.57 -1.35
N VAL A 58 -3.30 25.46 -1.06
CA VAL A 58 -2.81 24.36 -0.24
C VAL A 58 -2.27 23.26 -1.13
N ALA A 59 -1.03 22.83 -0.89
CA ALA A 59 -0.47 21.65 -1.54
C ALA A 59 -0.95 20.38 -0.82
N PHE A 60 -1.58 19.48 -1.56
CA PHE A 60 -2.04 18.18 -1.06
C PHE A 60 -1.18 17.06 -1.63
N ASP A 61 -0.72 16.17 -0.74
CA ASP A 61 -0.01 14.95 -1.09
C ASP A 61 -0.88 13.73 -0.77
N ILE A 62 -1.30 12.99 -1.81
CA ILE A 62 -2.00 11.71 -1.66
C ILE A 62 -0.96 10.59 -1.73
N LEU A 63 -0.81 9.89 -0.62
CA LEU A 63 0.19 8.85 -0.47
C LEU A 63 -0.47 7.46 -0.50
N TRP A 64 0.02 6.59 -1.37
CA TRP A 64 -0.31 5.16 -1.35
C TRP A 64 0.77 4.39 -0.59
N PRO A 65 0.46 3.87 0.63
CA PRO A 65 1.49 3.33 1.51
C PRO A 65 1.99 1.95 1.06
N PRO A 66 3.23 1.57 1.43
CA PRO A 66 3.79 0.26 1.16
C PRO A 66 3.24 -0.76 2.16
N TYR A 67 1.98 -1.20 1.99
CA TYR A 67 1.52 -2.38 2.74
C TYR A 67 2.40 -3.59 2.40
N SER A 68 2.58 -4.51 3.36
CA SER A 68 3.39 -5.70 3.09
C SER A 68 2.81 -6.46 1.91
N ILE A 69 3.65 -7.21 1.21
CA ILE A 69 3.22 -7.99 0.04
C ILE A 69 2.12 -9.01 0.39
N LEU A 70 1.99 -9.41 1.66
CA LEU A 70 0.92 -10.27 2.14
C LEU A 70 -0.47 -9.62 2.06
N VAL A 71 -0.59 -8.29 2.19
CA VAL A 71 -1.87 -7.57 1.97
C VAL A 71 -2.29 -7.67 0.52
N TRP A 72 -1.33 -7.57 -0.40
CA TRP A 72 -1.62 -7.65 -1.82
C TRP A 72 -1.94 -9.06 -2.28
N LEU A 73 -1.30 -10.07 -1.69
CA LEU A 73 -1.69 -11.46 -1.85
C LEU A 73 -3.10 -11.73 -1.31
N ASP A 74 -3.44 -11.18 -0.15
CA ASP A 74 -4.80 -11.24 0.38
C ASP A 74 -5.82 -10.60 -0.57
N PHE A 75 -5.54 -9.40 -1.06
CA PHE A 75 -6.42 -8.71 -2.00
C PHE A 75 -6.58 -9.51 -3.30
N ALA A 76 -5.52 -10.13 -3.80
CA ALA A 76 -5.60 -11.00 -4.98
C ALA A 76 -6.45 -12.25 -4.75
N ARG A 77 -6.42 -12.84 -3.54
CA ARG A 77 -7.22 -14.03 -3.19
C ARG A 77 -8.70 -13.75 -2.94
N ARG A 78 -9.06 -12.49 -2.71
CA ARG A 78 -10.44 -12.04 -2.45
C ARG A 78 -11.01 -11.18 -3.57
N ASP A 79 -10.39 -11.21 -4.75
CA ASP A 79 -10.79 -10.40 -5.91
C ASP A 79 -10.87 -8.89 -5.62
N GLN A 80 -10.04 -8.40 -4.70
CA GLN A 80 -9.94 -7.00 -4.29
C GLN A 80 -8.75 -6.26 -4.92
N LEU A 81 -7.80 -6.97 -5.53
CA LEU A 81 -6.61 -6.35 -6.14
C LEU A 81 -7.02 -5.42 -7.28
N ASP A 82 -7.79 -5.92 -8.24
CA ASP A 82 -8.20 -5.12 -9.41
C ASP A 82 -9.14 -3.98 -9.03
N VAL A 83 -10.04 -4.21 -8.07
CA VAL A 83 -10.92 -3.17 -7.51
C VAL A 83 -10.10 -2.04 -6.88
N THR A 84 -9.05 -2.38 -6.12
CA THR A 84 -8.16 -1.41 -5.46
C THR A 84 -7.34 -0.63 -6.49
N LEU A 85 -6.77 -1.30 -7.49
CA LEU A 85 -5.98 -0.66 -8.54
C LEU A 85 -6.84 0.20 -9.47
N ALA A 86 -8.07 -0.21 -9.77
CA ALA A 86 -9.01 0.62 -10.52
C ALA A 86 -9.40 1.90 -9.76
N PHE A 87 -9.59 1.81 -8.45
CA PHE A 87 -9.85 2.99 -7.62
C PHE A 87 -8.66 3.94 -7.59
N LYS A 88 -7.44 3.41 -7.48
CA LYS A 88 -6.21 4.20 -7.55
C LYS A 88 -6.07 4.94 -8.88
N ARG A 89 -6.34 4.28 -10.01
CA ARG A 89 -6.39 4.93 -11.33
C ARG A 89 -7.41 6.06 -11.39
N TYR A 90 -8.63 5.80 -10.89
CA TYR A 90 -9.66 6.83 -10.78
C TYR A 90 -9.20 8.05 -9.96
N VAL A 91 -8.54 7.84 -8.81
CA VAL A 91 -8.00 8.93 -7.98
C VAL A 91 -6.92 9.71 -8.74
N LEU A 92 -6.00 9.02 -9.43
CA LEU A 92 -5.00 9.68 -10.25
C LEU A 92 -5.64 10.53 -11.35
N ASP A 93 -6.58 9.98 -12.11
CA ASP A 93 -7.24 10.70 -13.20
C ASP A 93 -8.02 11.91 -12.69
N THR A 94 -8.77 11.75 -11.60
CA THR A 94 -9.51 12.86 -10.98
C THR A 94 -8.56 13.95 -10.48
N THR A 95 -7.40 13.58 -9.94
CA THR A 95 -6.47 14.55 -9.33
C THR A 95 -5.63 15.32 -10.33
N ARG A 96 -5.54 14.86 -11.58
CA ARG A 96 -4.83 15.56 -12.67
C ARG A 96 -5.45 16.93 -13.02
N GLU A 97 -6.72 17.15 -12.67
CA GLU A 97 -7.39 18.44 -12.86
C GLU A 97 -6.93 19.50 -11.84
N PHE A 98 -6.20 19.09 -10.79
CA PHE A 98 -5.78 19.96 -9.69
C PHE A 98 -4.26 20.13 -9.65
N ALA A 99 -3.77 21.31 -10.03
CA ALA A 99 -2.34 21.62 -10.00
C ALA A 99 -1.72 21.60 -8.58
N ASN A 100 -2.55 21.69 -7.54
CA ASN A 100 -2.15 21.67 -6.14
C ASN A 100 -2.20 20.27 -5.49
N VAL A 101 -2.44 19.21 -6.27
CA VAL A 101 -2.47 17.83 -5.79
C VAL A 101 -1.34 17.02 -6.42
N ARG A 102 -0.66 16.21 -5.61
CA ARG A 102 0.37 15.27 -6.08
C ARG A 102 0.05 13.87 -5.55
N VAL A 103 0.19 12.88 -6.42
CA VAL A 103 0.07 11.46 -6.07
C VAL A 103 1.46 10.86 -5.90
N ILE A 104 1.66 10.16 -4.79
CA ILE A 104 2.92 9.51 -4.42
C ILE A 104 2.63 8.05 -4.12
N ASP A 105 3.41 7.15 -4.69
CA ASP A 105 3.08 5.73 -4.71
C ASP A 105 4.26 4.85 -4.31
N PHE A 106 4.12 4.22 -3.15
CA PHE A 106 5.13 3.33 -2.56
C PHE A 106 4.76 1.86 -2.66
N GLN A 107 3.62 1.52 -3.28
CA GLN A 107 3.02 0.19 -3.18
C GLN A 107 3.88 -0.93 -3.79
N ALA A 108 4.80 -0.60 -4.70
CA ALA A 108 5.72 -1.56 -5.33
C ALA A 108 7.18 -1.46 -4.82
N GLU A 109 7.45 -0.71 -3.75
CA GLU A 109 8.80 -0.61 -3.18
C GLU A 109 9.18 -1.92 -2.47
N GLU A 110 9.78 -2.84 -3.23
CA GLU A 110 10.06 -4.22 -2.81
C GLU A 110 10.89 -4.28 -1.52
N ARG A 111 11.89 -3.39 -1.38
CA ARG A 111 12.76 -3.38 -0.18
C ARG A 111 12.01 -3.06 1.11
N VAL A 112 10.80 -2.51 1.01
CA VAL A 112 9.90 -2.27 2.14
C VAL A 112 8.81 -3.32 2.17
N THR A 113 8.05 -3.50 1.08
CA THR A 113 6.87 -4.39 1.06
C THR A 113 7.21 -5.85 1.34
N HIS A 114 8.44 -6.28 1.06
CA HIS A 114 8.91 -7.64 1.32
C HIS A 114 9.65 -7.78 2.66
N ASP A 115 9.97 -6.68 3.34
CA ASP A 115 10.67 -6.72 4.60
C ASP A 115 9.73 -6.79 5.81
N LEU A 116 9.25 -8.00 6.11
CA LEU A 116 8.38 -8.25 7.25
C LEU A 116 9.00 -7.85 8.60
N ASP A 117 10.33 -7.66 8.70
CA ASP A 117 10.96 -7.16 9.92
C ASP A 117 10.59 -5.70 10.22
N ARG A 118 10.05 -4.97 9.22
CA ARG A 118 9.57 -3.60 9.36
C ARG A 118 8.12 -3.52 9.82
N TYR A 119 7.43 -4.63 10.08
CA TYR A 119 5.99 -4.65 10.32
C TYR A 119 5.60 -5.31 11.64
N THR A 120 4.49 -4.87 12.23
CA THR A 120 3.86 -5.53 13.40
C THR A 120 2.71 -6.46 13.02
N ASP A 121 2.08 -6.21 11.88
CA ASP A 121 1.12 -7.07 11.19
C ASP A 121 1.23 -6.82 9.68
N ILE A 122 0.41 -7.46 8.84
CA ILE A 122 0.56 -7.32 7.39
C ILE A 122 0.35 -5.88 6.86
N TYR A 123 -0.26 -4.97 7.63
CA TYR A 123 -0.58 -3.59 7.23
C TYR A 123 0.40 -2.56 7.81
N HIS A 124 0.77 -2.71 9.08
CA HIS A 124 1.38 -1.62 9.85
C HIS A 124 2.89 -1.76 9.93
N PHE A 125 3.60 -0.88 9.21
CA PHE A 125 5.05 -0.74 9.26
C PHE A 125 5.53 0.17 10.39
N ASP A 126 6.82 0.11 10.68
CA ASP A 126 7.46 0.82 11.77
C ASP A 126 7.69 2.32 11.48
N PRO A 127 8.09 3.10 12.50
CA PRO A 127 8.33 4.54 12.33
C PRO A 127 9.39 4.92 11.31
N ALA A 128 10.45 4.13 11.13
CA ALA A 128 11.50 4.49 10.19
C ALA A 128 11.05 4.33 8.72
N VAL A 129 10.03 3.50 8.44
CA VAL A 129 9.35 3.52 7.14
C VAL A 129 8.54 4.81 6.96
N ASN A 130 7.90 5.34 8.01
CA ASN A 130 7.22 6.65 7.94
C ASN A 130 8.19 7.78 7.61
N GLU A 131 9.31 7.87 8.32
CA GLU A 131 10.34 8.89 8.08
C GLU A 131 10.88 8.82 6.65
N TRP A 132 11.16 7.60 6.18
CA TRP A 132 11.60 7.39 4.80
C TRP A 132 10.56 7.86 3.78
N MET A 133 9.28 7.52 3.96
CA MET A 133 8.22 7.94 3.04
C MET A 133 8.08 9.47 2.99
N ILE A 134 8.17 10.15 4.12
CA ILE A 134 8.13 11.62 4.18
C ILE A 134 9.30 12.21 3.40
N ALA A 135 10.53 11.72 3.63
CA ALA A 135 11.71 12.18 2.90
C ALA A 135 11.61 11.91 1.38
N ALA A 136 11.08 10.74 1.01
CA ALA A 136 10.88 10.35 -0.39
C ALA A 136 9.77 11.18 -1.08
N ALA A 137 8.70 11.52 -0.36
CA ALA A 137 7.64 12.40 -0.81
C ALA A 137 8.17 13.81 -1.14
N CYS A 138 9.04 14.34 -0.28
CA CYS A 138 9.69 15.63 -0.49
C CYS A 138 10.64 15.66 -1.69
N SER A 139 11.41 14.59 -1.92
CA SER A 139 12.42 14.53 -3.00
C SER A 139 11.85 14.17 -4.38
N GLY A 140 10.66 13.57 -4.45
CA GLY A 140 9.91 13.32 -5.69
C GLY A 140 10.08 12.00 -6.46
N PRO A 141 10.99 11.04 -6.16
CA PRO A 141 11.20 9.84 -6.99
C PRO A 141 10.02 8.84 -7.02
N HIS A 142 9.02 9.01 -6.15
CA HIS A 142 7.80 8.17 -6.08
C HIS A 142 6.54 8.87 -6.58
N ARG A 143 6.69 10.06 -7.20
CA ARG A 143 5.55 10.77 -7.77
C ARG A 143 5.04 10.03 -8.99
N VAL A 144 3.73 9.95 -9.11
CA VAL A 144 3.02 9.38 -10.25
C VAL A 144 2.10 10.47 -10.79
N GLY A 145 2.39 10.96 -11.99
CA GLY A 145 1.67 12.06 -12.63
C GLY A 145 0.77 11.64 -13.79
N ASN A 146 0.90 10.40 -14.28
CA ASN A 146 0.12 9.92 -15.42
C ASN A 146 -0.11 8.40 -15.39
N GLU A 147 -1.04 7.96 -16.24
CA GLU A 147 -1.44 6.56 -16.37
C GLU A 147 -0.28 5.61 -16.71
N ARG A 148 0.70 6.06 -17.51
CA ARG A 148 1.86 5.24 -17.88
C ARG A 148 2.75 4.96 -16.67
N GLU A 149 3.04 5.98 -15.86
CA GLU A 149 3.80 5.83 -14.61
C GLU A 149 3.05 4.95 -13.61
N ALA A 150 1.74 5.15 -13.49
CA ALA A 150 0.89 4.31 -12.63
C ALA A 150 0.94 2.85 -13.09
N ALA A 151 0.81 2.58 -14.39
CA ALA A 151 0.87 1.25 -14.96
C ALA A 151 2.20 0.54 -14.67
N VAL A 152 3.33 1.26 -14.67
CA VAL A 152 4.64 0.70 -14.29
C VAL A 152 4.68 0.28 -12.82
N VAL A 153 4.08 1.07 -11.91
CA VAL A 153 3.96 0.67 -10.50
C VAL A 153 3.04 -0.54 -10.35
N GLU A 154 1.86 -0.51 -11.00
CA GLU A 154 0.90 -1.62 -10.95
C GLU A 154 1.49 -2.92 -11.51
N GLN A 155 2.22 -2.85 -12.61
CA GLN A 155 2.87 -4.01 -13.21
C GLN A 155 3.90 -4.63 -12.25
N ARG A 156 4.77 -3.81 -11.64
CA ARG A 156 5.75 -4.29 -10.65
C ARG A 156 5.07 -4.92 -9.44
N LEU A 157 4.01 -4.30 -8.94
CA LEU A 157 3.23 -4.85 -7.83
C LEU A 157 2.59 -6.20 -8.19
N ARG A 158 1.99 -6.32 -9.38
CA ARG A 158 1.42 -7.60 -9.84
C ARG A 158 2.48 -8.69 -9.97
N GLN A 159 3.65 -8.37 -10.52
CA GLN A 159 4.78 -9.30 -10.59
C GLN A 159 5.20 -9.79 -9.20
N GLN A 160 5.29 -8.88 -8.22
CA GLN A 160 5.60 -9.24 -6.84
C GLN A 160 4.52 -10.15 -6.22
N VAL A 161 3.23 -9.86 -6.44
CA VAL A 161 2.12 -10.71 -5.96
C VAL A 161 2.17 -12.09 -6.60
N ASP A 162 2.36 -12.15 -7.92
CA ASP A 162 2.38 -13.41 -8.65
C ASP A 162 3.57 -14.29 -8.26
N ALA A 163 4.72 -13.69 -7.94
CA ALA A 163 5.90 -14.39 -7.43
C ALA A 163 5.64 -15.13 -6.10
N ILE A 164 4.72 -14.63 -5.26
CA ILE A 164 4.37 -15.25 -3.97
C ILE A 164 2.98 -15.91 -3.97
N ARG A 165 2.29 -15.95 -5.12
CA ARG A 165 0.92 -16.47 -5.21
C ARG A 165 0.88 -17.98 -5.02
N ALA A 166 1.84 -18.70 -5.59
CA ALA A 166 1.95 -20.15 -5.49
C ALA A 166 2.46 -20.58 -4.10
N PRO A 167 2.06 -21.76 -3.58
CA PRO A 167 2.48 -22.24 -2.27
C PRO A 167 3.99 -22.25 -2.05
N GLU A 168 4.76 -22.66 -3.06
CA GLU A 168 6.22 -22.68 -3.03
C GLU A 168 6.84 -21.27 -2.95
N GLY A 169 6.30 -20.32 -3.71
CA GLY A 169 6.74 -18.93 -3.69
C GLY A 169 6.44 -18.26 -2.34
N LEU A 170 5.25 -18.52 -1.79
CA LEU A 170 4.89 -18.06 -0.46
C LEU A 170 5.79 -18.68 0.61
N ALA A 171 6.04 -19.99 0.56
CA ALA A 171 6.91 -20.67 1.53
C ALA A 171 8.35 -20.12 1.49
N ALA A 172 8.89 -19.86 0.29
CA ALA A 172 10.20 -19.23 0.12
C ALA A 172 10.24 -17.81 0.71
N PHE A 173 9.22 -16.99 0.44
CA PHE A 173 9.10 -15.64 0.98
C PHE A 173 9.05 -15.62 2.52
N ILE A 174 8.21 -16.49 3.11
CA ILE A 174 7.98 -16.58 4.55
C ILE A 174 9.21 -17.07 5.30
N SER A 175 9.92 -18.06 4.75
CA SER A 175 11.17 -18.58 5.33
C SER A 175 12.35 -17.59 5.22
N GLY A 176 12.22 -16.52 4.42
CA GLY A 176 13.31 -15.59 4.16
C GLY A 176 14.41 -16.16 3.25
N ALA A 177 14.16 -17.30 2.60
CA ALA A 177 15.11 -17.93 1.69
C ALA A 177 15.43 -16.98 0.53
N GLY A 178 16.72 -16.70 0.32
CA GLY A 178 17.21 -15.86 -0.78
C GLY A 178 17.59 -14.41 -0.42
N ARG A 179 17.36 -13.94 0.83
CA ARG A 179 17.88 -12.65 1.28
C ARG A 179 19.37 -12.76 1.62
N LYS A 180 20.23 -12.17 0.77
CA LYS A 180 21.60 -11.84 1.20
C LYS A 180 21.48 -10.77 2.30
N ARG A 181 22.09 -11.05 3.46
CA ARG A 181 22.23 -10.08 4.56
C ARG A 181 23.11 -8.92 4.12
#